data_AF-A0A933J2F7-F1
#
_entry.id   AF-A0A933J2F7-F1
#
_cell.length_a   1.000
_cell.length_b   1.000
_cell.length_c   1.000
_cell.angle_alpha   90.00
_cell.angle_beta   90.00
_cell.angle_gamma   90.00
#
_symmetry.space_group_name_H-M   'P 1'
#
loop_
_entity.id
_entity.type
_entity.pdbx_description
1 polymer ?
#
loop_
_entity_poly.entity_id
_entity_poly.type
_entity_poly.pdbx_seq_one_letter_code
_entity_poly.pdbx_strand_id
1 'polypeptide(L)'
;MNALLDTSFLYALADTTDRNHERTLDVARSLIASLILPIPVLPEVCYLIGSRLGHGAMRRFLNELAASDTLLESIDKVDLQRINELLDQYSDSRIDFVDAATIAIAERRQVTRILTLDRRDFSIVRPRHCDFFEILP
;
A
#
# COMPACT_ATOMS: atom_id res chain seq x y z
N MET A 1 6.23 -11.67 10.52
CA MET A 1 5.44 -10.41 10.56
C MET A 1 5.12 -10.04 9.14
N ASN A 2 3.96 -9.42 8.89
CA ASN A 2 3.54 -9.03 7.54
C ASN A 2 3.54 -7.50 7.43
N ALA A 3 3.66 -6.98 6.21
CA ALA A 3 3.53 -5.56 5.92
C ALA A 3 2.69 -5.37 4.65
N LEU A 4 1.84 -4.34 4.64
CA LEU A 4 1.06 -3.98 3.46
C LEU A 4 1.81 -2.97 2.61
N LEU A 5 1.76 -3.15 1.30
CA LEU A 5 2.32 -2.24 0.31
C LEU A 5 1.27 -1.23 -0.14
N ASP A 6 1.67 0.03 -0.19
CA ASP A 6 0.88 1.13 -0.76
C ASP A 6 1.46 1.59 -2.11
N THR A 7 0.64 2.30 -2.89
CA THR A 7 0.97 2.85 -4.20
C THR A 7 2.20 3.75 -4.13
N SER A 8 2.24 4.67 -3.16
CA SER A 8 3.31 5.68 -3.06
C SER A 8 4.69 5.06 -2.82
N PHE A 9 4.74 4.01 -1.99
CA PHE A 9 5.97 3.25 -1.71
C PHE A 9 6.46 2.52 -2.95
N LEU A 10 5.56 1.79 -3.62
CA LEU A 10 5.90 1.01 -4.82
C LEU A 10 6.31 1.91 -5.98
N TYR A 11 5.66 3.05 -6.16
CA TYR A 11 6.02 4.02 -7.18
C TYR A 11 7.43 4.57 -6.96
N ALA A 12 7.73 5.04 -5.74
CA ALA A 12 9.06 5.56 -5.41
C ALA A 12 10.15 4.47 -5.49
N LEU A 13 9.82 3.21 -5.19
CA LEU A 13 10.74 2.09 -5.39
C LEU A 13 11.02 1.83 -6.88
N ALA A 14 10.03 2.02 -7.76
CA ALA A 14 10.17 1.81 -9.20
C ALA A 14 10.88 2.97 -9.94
N ASP A 15 10.71 4.20 -9.46
CA ASP A 15 11.38 5.38 -10.03
C ASP A 15 12.73 5.64 -9.35
N THR A 16 13.82 5.24 -10.00
CA THR A 16 15.20 5.45 -9.50
C THR A 16 15.60 6.92 -9.35
N THR A 17 14.79 7.85 -9.87
CA THR A 17 15.01 9.29 -9.74
C THR A 17 14.12 9.95 -8.69
N ASP A 18 13.19 9.20 -8.08
CA ASP A 18 12.36 9.71 -6.99
C ASP A 18 13.26 10.06 -5.79
N ARG A 19 13.00 11.21 -5.18
CA ARG A 19 13.74 11.68 -3.99
C ARG A 19 13.67 10.71 -2.82
N ASN A 20 12.66 9.84 -2.78
CA ASN A 20 12.46 8.83 -1.74
C ASN A 20 12.97 7.44 -2.14
N HIS A 21 13.51 7.25 -3.35
CA HIS A 21 13.92 5.95 -3.88
C HIS A 21 14.85 5.19 -2.92
N GLU A 22 15.94 5.83 -2.48
CA GLU A 22 16.90 5.19 -1.57
C GLU A 22 16.23 4.83 -0.23
N ARG A 23 15.33 5.68 0.28
CA ARG A 23 14.65 5.45 1.55
C ARG A 23 13.67 4.26 1.47
N THR A 24 12.93 4.12 0.36
CA THR A 24 12.04 2.96 0.16
C THR A 24 12.84 1.68 -0.12
N LEU A 25 13.94 1.79 -0.88
CA LEU A 25 14.85 0.68 -1.17
C LEU A 25 15.52 0.14 0.10
N ASP A 26 15.96 1.00 1.01
CA ASP A 26 16.54 0.61 2.30
C ASP A 26 15.54 -0.17 3.16
N VAL A 27 14.27 0.28 3.22
CA VAL A 27 13.21 -0.47 3.88
C VAL A 27 12.99 -1.81 3.19
N ALA A 28 12.85 -1.85 1.86
CA ALA A 28 12.62 -3.09 1.13
C ALA A 28 13.75 -4.12 1.33
N ARG A 29 15.00 -3.67 1.46
CA ARG A 29 16.17 -4.54 1.70
C ARG A 29 16.30 -5.01 3.14
N SER A 30 15.97 -4.16 4.11
CA SER A 30 16.16 -4.44 5.54
C SER A 30 14.98 -5.15 6.19
N LEU A 31 13.80 -5.07 5.57
CA LEU A 31 12.56 -5.58 6.15
C LEU A 31 12.50 -7.11 6.11
N ILE A 32 12.54 -7.73 7.29
CA ILE A 32 12.26 -9.16 7.45
C ILE A 32 10.75 -9.34 7.68
N ALA A 33 9.96 -9.24 6.61
CA ALA A 33 8.51 -9.42 6.65
C ALA A 33 7.97 -10.01 5.33
N SER A 34 6.86 -10.73 5.43
CA SER A 34 6.08 -11.11 4.23
C SER A 34 5.32 -9.88 3.73
N LEU A 35 5.50 -9.55 2.46
CA LEU A 35 4.82 -8.42 1.83
C LEU A 35 3.44 -8.85 1.34
N ILE A 36 2.45 -7.99 1.59
CA ILE A 36 1.09 -8.14 1.10
C ILE A 36 0.78 -6.93 0.22
N LEU A 37 0.38 -7.17 -1.03
CA LEU A 37 -0.10 -6.15 -1.94
C LEU A 37 -1.63 -6.22 -2.02
N PRO A 38 -2.35 -5.21 -1.48
CA PRO A 38 -3.77 -5.04 -1.77
C PRO A 38 -4.01 -4.99 -3.28
N ILE A 39 -4.94 -5.80 -3.79
CA ILE A 39 -5.31 -5.73 -5.20
C ILE A 39 -5.76 -4.34 -5.65
N PRO A 40 -6.48 -3.52 -4.84
CA PRO A 40 -6.83 -2.14 -5.22
C PRO A 40 -5.63 -1.22 -5.50
N VAL A 41 -4.47 -1.47 -4.87
CA VAL A 41 -3.21 -0.71 -5.10
C VAL A 41 -2.60 -1.05 -6.46
N LEU A 42 -2.72 -2.31 -6.91
CA LEU A 42 -2.10 -2.79 -8.16
C LEU A 42 -2.48 -1.98 -9.42
N PRO A 43 -3.76 -1.71 -9.74
CA PRO A 43 -4.11 -0.92 -10.92
C PRO A 43 -3.62 0.52 -10.81
N GLU A 44 -3.63 1.11 -9.62
CA GLU A 44 -3.18 2.49 -9.39
C GLU A 44 -1.68 2.64 -9.64
N VAL A 45 -0.86 1.78 -9.01
CA VAL A 45 0.59 1.81 -9.23
C VAL A 45 0.97 1.47 -10.67
N CYS A 46 0.26 0.54 -11.33
CA CYS A 46 0.47 0.25 -12.74
C CYS A 46 0.15 1.45 -13.63
N TYR A 47 -0.93 2.16 -13.35
CA TYR A 47 -1.29 3.38 -14.06
C TYR A 47 -0.24 4.49 -13.86
N LEU A 48 0.22 4.71 -12.63
CA LEU A 48 1.24 5.72 -12.33
C LEU A 48 2.58 5.39 -12.99
N ILE A 49 3.10 4.17 -12.83
CA ILE A 49 4.34 3.75 -13.47
C ILE A 49 4.20 3.85 -15.00
N GLY A 50 3.10 3.35 -15.56
CA GLY A 50 2.85 3.39 -17.00
C GLY A 50 2.80 4.81 -17.57
N SER A 51 2.13 5.73 -16.86
CA SER A 51 1.94 7.11 -17.31
C SER A 51 3.15 8.02 -17.09
N ARG A 52 3.97 7.75 -16.06
CA ARG A 52 5.12 8.59 -15.69
C ARG A 52 6.48 8.04 -16.13
N LEU A 53 6.66 6.72 -16.04
CA LEU A 53 7.92 6.02 -16.34
C LEU A 53 7.85 5.21 -17.64
N GLY A 54 6.65 5.09 -18.22
CA GLY A 54 6.39 4.39 -19.47
C GLY A 54 6.06 2.90 -19.31
N HIS A 55 5.37 2.34 -20.29
CA HIS A 55 4.94 0.92 -20.28
C HIS A 55 6.09 -0.09 -20.22
N GLY A 56 7.32 0.31 -20.57
CA GLY A 56 8.51 -0.52 -20.36
C GLY A 56 8.79 -0.76 -18.88
N ALA A 57 8.73 0.30 -18.05
CA ALA A 57 8.89 0.21 -16.61
C ALA A 57 7.74 -0.58 -15.96
N MET A 58 6.50 -0.33 -16.38
CA MET A 58 5.33 -1.06 -15.88
C MET A 58 5.44 -2.57 -16.10
N ARG A 59 5.91 -3.01 -17.29
CA ARG A 59 6.12 -4.43 -17.57
C ARG A 59 7.24 -5.05 -16.72
N ARG A 60 8.31 -4.29 -16.44
CA ARG A 60 9.37 -4.75 -15.53
C ARG A 60 8.84 -4.91 -14.12
N PHE A 61 8.12 -3.92 -13.60
CA PHE A 61 7.45 -3.98 -12.30
C PHE A 61 6.56 -5.23 -12.18
N LEU A 62 5.70 -5.49 -13.18
CA LEU A 62 4.84 -6.68 -13.17
C LEU A 62 5.64 -8.00 -13.21
N ASN A 63 6.73 -8.05 -13.98
CA ASN A 63 7.59 -9.22 -14.05
C ASN A 63 8.33 -9.48 -12.72
N GLU A 64 8.79 -8.41 -12.06
CA GLU A 64 9.42 -8.49 -10.73
C GLU A 64 8.42 -8.91 -9.66
N LEU A 65 7.21 -8.34 -9.66
CA LEU A 65 6.13 -8.73 -8.76
C LEU A 65 5.77 -10.22 -8.93
N ALA A 66 5.65 -10.69 -10.17
CA ALA A 66 5.34 -12.10 -10.48
C ALA A 66 6.44 -13.08 -10.04
N ALA A 67 7.69 -12.62 -9.97
CA ALA A 67 8.83 -13.40 -9.48
C ALA A 67 9.04 -13.30 -7.96
N SER A 68 8.31 -12.42 -7.28
CA SER A 68 8.45 -12.18 -5.84
C SER A 68 7.54 -13.11 -5.00
N ASP A 69 7.85 -13.24 -3.71
CA ASP A 69 6.98 -13.91 -2.73
C ASP A 69 5.86 -13.00 -2.19
N THR A 70 5.58 -11.87 -2.86
CA THR A 70 4.54 -10.92 -2.43
C THR A 70 3.16 -11.55 -2.54
N LEU A 71 2.40 -11.57 -1.45
CA LEU A 71 1.03 -12.07 -1.44
C LEU A 71 0.09 -11.00 -2.03
N LEU A 72 -0.66 -11.37 -3.05
CA LEU A 72 -1.77 -10.54 -3.55
C LEU A 72 -3.02 -10.78 -2.70
N GLU A 73 -3.54 -9.74 -2.06
CA GLU A 73 -4.71 -9.82 -1.19
C GLU A 73 -5.90 -9.05 -1.80
N SER A 74 -6.96 -9.80 -2.14
CA SER A 74 -8.20 -9.24 -2.67
C SER A 74 -9.07 -8.63 -1.57
N ILE A 75 -9.93 -7.70 -1.95
CA ILE A 75 -11.06 -7.27 -1.11
C ILE A 75 -12.21 -8.26 -1.21
N ASP A 76 -12.97 -8.41 -0.13
CA ASP A 76 -14.23 -9.13 -0.09
C ASP A 76 -15.42 -8.22 0.27
N LYS A 77 -16.61 -8.79 0.48
CA LYS A 77 -17.81 -8.02 0.83
C LYS A 77 -17.74 -7.39 2.22
N VAL A 78 -17.04 -8.02 3.18
CA VAL A 78 -16.91 -7.44 4.52
C VAL A 78 -15.95 -6.27 4.50
N ASP A 79 -14.91 -6.33 3.65
CA ASP A 79 -14.03 -5.20 3.40
C ASP A 79 -14.80 -4.03 2.78
N LEU A 80 -15.69 -4.26 1.81
CA LEU A 80 -16.50 -3.19 1.21
C LEU A 80 -17.38 -2.45 2.22
N GLN A 81 -17.97 -3.18 3.17
CA GLN A 81 -18.72 -2.56 4.26
C GLN A 81 -17.80 -1.70 5.11
N ARG A 82 -16.63 -2.23 5.49
CA ARG A 82 -15.65 -1.51 6.29
C ARG A 82 -15.07 -0.28 5.58
N ILE A 83 -14.78 -0.39 4.29
CA ILE A 83 -14.33 0.71 3.44
C ILE A 83 -15.36 1.84 3.48
N ASN A 84 -16.63 1.53 3.30
CA ASN A 84 -17.68 2.54 3.35
C ASN A 84 -17.79 3.22 4.73
N GLU A 85 -17.68 2.46 5.82
CA GLU A 85 -17.63 3.02 7.17
C GLU A 85 -16.44 3.96 7.38
N LEU A 86 -15.26 3.58 6.88
CA LEU A 86 -14.05 4.41 6.96
C LEU A 86 -14.23 5.73 6.18
N LEU A 87 -14.72 5.65 4.95
CA LEU A 87 -14.96 6.83 4.12
C LEU A 87 -16.01 7.77 4.70
N ASP A 88 -17.03 7.23 5.37
CA ASP A 88 -18.04 8.02 6.08
C ASP A 88 -17.46 8.67 7.36
N GLN A 89 -16.80 7.87 8.20
CA GLN A 89 -16.20 8.31 9.46
C GLN A 89 -15.13 9.39 9.27
N TYR A 90 -14.35 9.28 8.19
CA TYR A 90 -13.23 10.15 7.86
C TYR A 90 -13.55 11.07 6.68
N SER A 91 -14.83 11.38 6.42
CA SER A 91 -15.28 12.16 5.26
C SER A 91 -14.68 13.57 5.15
N ASP A 92 -14.32 14.20 6.27
CA ASP A 92 -13.63 15.50 6.30
C ASP A 92 -12.13 15.40 5.95
N SER A 93 -11.57 14.19 6.03
CA SER A 93 -10.22 13.85 5.59
C SER A 93 -10.26 13.20 4.21
N ARG A 94 -9.36 13.60 3.31
CA ARG A 94 -9.37 13.14 1.92
C ARG A 94 -8.82 11.73 1.73
N ILE A 95 -9.12 10.80 2.65
CA ILE A 95 -8.78 9.38 2.49
C ILE A 95 -9.55 8.87 1.28
N ASP A 96 -8.84 8.22 0.36
CA ASP A 96 -9.47 7.68 -0.84
C ASP A 96 -9.88 6.21 -0.68
N PHE A 97 -10.41 5.64 -1.76
CA PHE A 97 -10.84 4.25 -1.77
C PHE A 97 -9.68 3.27 -1.56
N VAL A 98 -8.50 3.54 -2.12
CA VAL A 98 -7.34 2.64 -2.06
C VAL A 98 -6.77 2.63 -0.64
N ASP A 99 -6.66 3.79 0.01
CA ASP A 99 -6.29 3.90 1.42
C ASP A 99 -7.27 3.15 2.31
N ALA A 100 -8.58 3.43 2.17
CA ALA A 100 -9.61 2.79 2.96
C ALA A 100 -9.64 1.25 2.76
N ALA A 101 -9.40 0.78 1.54
CA ALA A 101 -9.28 -0.64 1.24
C ALA A 101 -8.04 -1.28 1.86
N THR A 102 -6.90 -0.58 1.83
CA THR A 102 -5.66 -1.02 2.48
C THR A 102 -5.85 -1.14 3.99
N ILE A 103 -6.53 -0.16 4.62
CA ILE A 103 -6.86 -0.20 6.05
C ILE A 103 -7.81 -1.36 6.37
N ALA A 104 -8.86 -1.58 5.58
CA ALA A 104 -9.78 -2.69 5.80
C ALA A 104 -9.08 -4.06 5.72
N ILE A 105 -8.20 -4.24 4.73
CA ILE A 105 -7.36 -5.43 4.61
C ILE A 105 -6.42 -5.56 5.82
N ALA A 106 -5.81 -4.46 6.27
CA ALA A 106 -4.94 -4.45 7.44
C ALA A 106 -5.67 -4.94 8.69
N GLU A 107 -6.89 -4.46 8.91
CA GLU A 107 -7.76 -4.89 10.01
C GLU A 107 -8.11 -6.38 9.91
N ARG A 108 -8.57 -6.84 8.73
CA ARG A 108 -8.96 -8.25 8.52
C ARG A 108 -7.78 -9.21 8.68
N ARG A 109 -6.59 -8.80 8.26
CA ARG A 109 -5.37 -9.62 8.31
C ARG A 109 -4.53 -9.39 9.56
N GLN A 110 -4.99 -8.54 10.48
CA GLN A 110 -4.29 -8.14 11.71
C GLN A 110 -2.87 -7.62 11.44
N VAL A 111 -2.68 -6.92 10.32
CA VAL A 111 -1.39 -6.35 9.92
C VAL A 111 -1.27 -4.95 10.51
N THR A 112 -0.21 -4.69 11.26
CA THR A 112 0.03 -3.39 11.90
C THR A 112 0.98 -2.51 11.11
N ARG A 113 1.67 -3.03 10.09
CA ARG A 113 2.71 -2.32 9.34
C ARG A 113 2.25 -1.96 7.93
N ILE A 114 2.34 -0.68 7.58
CA ILE A 114 2.03 -0.16 6.24
C ILE A 114 3.29 0.47 5.64
N LEU A 115 3.62 0.08 4.42
CA LEU A 115 4.73 0.66 3.64
C LEU A 115 4.15 1.73 2.71
N THR A 116 4.21 3.00 3.11
CA THR A 116 3.62 4.16 2.42
C THR A 116 4.42 5.44 2.69
N LEU A 117 4.42 6.36 1.73
CA LEU A 117 4.89 7.74 1.91
C LEU A 117 3.76 8.69 2.33
N ASP A 118 2.50 8.30 2.16
CA ASP A 118 1.30 9.07 2.51
C ASP A 118 0.94 8.90 3.99
N ARG A 119 1.90 9.27 4.85
CA ARG A 119 1.81 9.04 6.30
C ARG A 119 0.57 9.66 6.92
N ARG A 120 0.07 10.77 6.37
CA ARG A 120 -1.09 11.49 6.91
C ARG A 120 -2.34 10.60 6.92
N ASP A 121 -2.65 9.96 5.80
CA ASP A 121 -3.93 9.30 5.61
C ASP A 121 -4.05 8.04 6.48
N PHE A 122 -2.93 7.36 6.73
CA PHE A 122 -2.88 6.22 7.65
C PHE A 122 -2.71 6.61 9.14
N SER A 123 -2.17 7.81 9.45
CA SER A 123 -1.95 8.22 10.85
C SER A 123 -3.19 8.76 11.54
N ILE A 124 -4.17 9.27 10.77
CA ILE A 124 -5.41 9.80 11.33
C ILE A 124 -6.43 8.71 11.68
N VAL A 125 -6.26 7.51 11.11
CA VAL A 125 -7.16 6.39 11.33
C VAL A 125 -6.71 5.59 12.55
N ARG A 126 -7.66 5.30 13.45
CA ARG A 126 -7.47 4.30 14.50
C ARG A 126 -7.97 2.93 14.03
N PRO A 127 -7.07 1.96 13.78
CA PRO A 127 -7.47 0.63 13.31
C PRO A 127 -8.19 -0.16 14.40
N ARG A 128 -9.03 -1.13 14.01
CA ARG A 128 -9.77 -1.97 14.98
C ARG A 128 -8.90 -2.88 15.84
N HIS A 129 -7.72 -3.28 15.35
CA HIS A 129 -6.88 -4.32 15.96
C HIS A 129 -5.62 -3.80 16.66
N CYS A 130 -5.31 -2.51 16.54
CA CYS A 130 -4.15 -1.87 17.18
C CYS A 130 -4.41 -0.38 17.44
N ASP A 131 -3.59 0.25 18.29
CA ASP A 131 -3.77 1.68 18.60
C ASP A 131 -3.38 2.59 17.43
N PHE A 132 -2.36 2.23 16.66
CA PHE A 132 -1.88 2.95 15.49
C PHE A 132 -1.11 1.99 14.56
N PHE A 133 -1.00 2.35 13.28
CA PHE A 133 -0.14 1.65 12.34
C PHE A 133 1.34 2.00 12.56
N GLU A 134 2.20 1.01 12.38
CA GLU A 134 3.63 1.21 12.15
C GLU A 134 3.83 1.58 10.66
N ILE A 135 4.08 2.87 10.39
CA ILE A 135 4.21 3.36 9.02
C ILE A 135 5.69 3.50 8.64
N LEU A 136 6.07 2.87 7.54
CA LEU A 136 7.42 2.92 6.97
C LEU A 136 7.39 3.34 5.48
N PRO A 137 8.49 3.93 4.97
CA PRO A 137 9.59 4.45 5.75
C PRO A 137 9.17 5.69 6.55
#